data_AF-A0A6J0BCJ5-F1
#
_entry.id   AF-A0A6J0BCJ5-F1
#
_cell.length_a   1.000
_cell.length_b   1.000
_cell.length_c   1.000
_cell.angle_alpha   90.00
_cell.angle_beta   90.00
_cell.angle_gamma   90.00
#
_symmetry.space_group_name_H-M   'P 1'
#
loop_
_entity.id
_entity.type
_entity.pdbx_description
1 polymer ?
#
loop_
_entity_poly.entity_id
_entity_poly.type
_entity_poly.pdbx_seq_one_letter_code
_entity_poly.pdbx_strand_id
1 'polypeptide(L)'
;MTAEKGCINWLAIGFSCIVHLLFLIPAVYIVVLCAQLDYSLFIWHPACFTVGCCFLMTEAVLGVSGEAVLVKLMSRPGRIRLHWVLHILGLGLLAVGLGTVVANKMNHGSHHFKSDHARVGLAGPILSVIVTLNGVLCLNTEACFGKVSLVARKVIHSCLGIITMALLLAGQITGVYKGWWPGTETGRDLTVAAYIAGGVLLCAKPLYTTLLRMRTAICS
;
A
#
# COMPACT_ATOMS: atom_id res chain seq x y z
N MET A 1 14.89 -34.09 9.06
CA MET A 1 14.27 -33.05 8.21
C MET A 1 13.07 -33.64 7.49
N THR A 2 11.91 -33.64 8.13
CA THR A 2 10.64 -33.96 7.46
C THR A 2 10.02 -32.62 7.06
N ALA A 3 10.13 -32.29 5.77
CA ALA A 3 9.32 -31.21 5.20
C ALA A 3 7.86 -31.68 5.30
N GLU A 4 7.12 -31.16 6.29
CA GLU A 4 5.67 -31.21 6.27
C GLU A 4 5.22 -30.66 4.92
N LYS A 5 4.68 -31.54 4.07
CA LYS A 5 3.99 -31.13 2.84
C LYS A 5 2.74 -30.39 3.28
N GLY A 6 2.87 -29.09 3.51
CA GLY A 6 1.75 -28.23 3.86
C GLY A 6 0.65 -28.39 2.83
N CYS A 7 -0.51 -28.91 3.26
CA CYS A 7 -1.68 -29.13 2.43
C CYS A 7 -2.01 -27.85 1.64
N ILE A 8 -2.33 -27.98 0.36
CA ILE A 8 -2.68 -26.84 -0.49
C ILE A 8 -4.03 -26.31 -0.01
N ASN A 9 -4.02 -25.11 0.59
CA ASN A 9 -5.23 -24.40 0.93
C ASN A 9 -5.73 -23.63 -0.31
N TRP A 10 -6.59 -24.28 -1.10
CA TRP A 10 -7.17 -23.70 -2.31
C TRP A 10 -7.98 -22.43 -2.05
N LEU A 11 -8.62 -22.31 -0.88
CA LEU A 11 -9.35 -21.10 -0.49
C LEU A 11 -8.39 -19.92 -0.28
N ALA A 12 -7.26 -20.14 0.40
CA ALA A 12 -6.26 -19.10 0.60
C ALA A 12 -5.62 -18.67 -0.72
N ILE A 13 -5.39 -19.61 -1.64
CA ILE A 13 -4.87 -19.29 -2.98
C ILE A 13 -5.89 -18.49 -3.78
N GLY A 14 -7.16 -18.93 -3.82
CA GLY A 14 -8.24 -18.21 -4.52
C GLY A 14 -8.43 -16.79 -3.98
N PHE A 15 -8.47 -16.64 -2.66
CA PHE A 15 -8.51 -15.33 -2.00
C PHE A 15 -7.31 -14.46 -2.42
N SER A 16 -6.10 -15.03 -2.36
CA SER A 16 -4.89 -14.33 -2.78
C SER A 16 -5.01 -13.84 -4.21
N CYS A 17 -5.35 -14.71 -5.16
CA CYS A 17 -5.53 -14.35 -6.57
C CYS A 17 -6.54 -13.21 -6.77
N ILE A 18 -7.68 -13.26 -6.07
CA ILE A 18 -8.70 -12.20 -6.15
C ILE A 18 -8.11 -10.85 -5.72
N VAL A 19 -7.41 -10.79 -4.57
CA VAL A 19 -6.85 -9.53 -4.09
C VAL A 19 -5.77 -9.00 -5.05
N HIS A 20 -4.91 -9.86 -5.61
CA HIS A 20 -3.93 -9.43 -6.61
C HIS A 20 -4.62 -8.84 -7.85
N LEU A 21 -5.67 -9.49 -8.37
CA LEU A 21 -6.40 -8.99 -9.54
C LEU A 21 -7.12 -7.65 -9.27
N LEU A 22 -7.71 -7.49 -8.08
CA LEU A 22 -8.39 -6.26 -7.65
C LEU A 22 -7.46 -5.04 -7.58
N PHE A 23 -6.15 -5.24 -7.45
CA PHE A 23 -5.16 -4.16 -7.47
C PHE A 23 -4.42 -4.06 -8.79
N LEU A 24 -4.01 -5.19 -9.39
CA LEU A 24 -3.21 -5.21 -10.60
C LEU A 24 -3.99 -4.71 -11.82
N ILE A 25 -5.24 -5.15 -12.01
CA ILE A 25 -6.02 -4.76 -13.19
C ILE A 25 -6.25 -3.23 -13.21
N PRO A 26 -6.75 -2.60 -12.14
CA PRO A 26 -6.93 -1.15 -12.14
C PRO A 26 -5.62 -0.38 -12.20
N ALA A 27 -4.55 -0.90 -11.59
CA ALA A 27 -3.23 -0.26 -11.66
C ALA A 27 -2.70 -0.21 -13.10
N VAL A 28 -2.75 -1.35 -13.82
CA VAL A 28 -2.39 -1.42 -15.24
C VAL A 28 -3.28 -0.51 -16.06
N TYR A 29 -4.60 -0.52 -15.83
CA TYR A 29 -5.53 0.33 -16.54
C TYR A 29 -5.21 1.82 -16.38
N ILE A 30 -4.97 2.30 -15.17
CA ILE A 30 -4.59 3.70 -14.91
C ILE A 30 -3.27 4.06 -15.60
N VAL A 31 -2.26 3.19 -15.54
CA VAL A 31 -0.97 3.44 -16.20
C VAL A 31 -1.13 3.52 -17.71
N VAL A 32 -1.97 2.67 -18.31
CA VAL A 32 -2.31 2.73 -19.73
C VAL A 32 -3.00 4.05 -20.08
N LEU A 33 -3.98 4.50 -19.28
CA LEU A 33 -4.61 5.80 -19.49
C LEU A 33 -3.61 6.95 -19.40
N CYS A 34 -2.67 6.90 -18.45
CA CYS A 34 -1.61 7.91 -18.34
C CYS A 34 -0.70 7.93 -19.58
N ALA A 35 -0.41 6.76 -20.17
CA ALA A 35 0.43 6.64 -21.35
C ALA A 35 -0.25 7.13 -22.65
N GLN A 36 -1.57 7.27 -22.64
CA GLN A 36 -2.37 7.78 -23.77
C GLN A 36 -2.56 9.30 -23.74
N LEU A 37 -2.22 9.94 -22.62
CA LEU A 37 -2.25 11.40 -22.48
C LEU A 37 -0.95 12.03 -22.99
N ASP A 38 -1.00 13.32 -23.29
CA ASP A 38 0.20 14.09 -23.55
C ASP A 38 1.18 13.94 -22.38
N TYR A 39 2.47 13.75 -22.68
CA TYR A 39 3.57 13.55 -21.73
C TYR A 39 3.90 14.81 -20.89
N SER A 40 2.86 15.42 -20.32
CA SER A 40 2.97 16.52 -19.36
C SER A 40 3.61 16.04 -18.08
N LEU A 41 4.25 16.96 -17.35
CA LEU A 41 4.82 16.64 -16.05
C LEU A 41 3.77 16.09 -15.07
N PHE A 42 2.50 16.51 -15.22
CA PHE A 42 1.40 16.07 -14.38
C PHE A 42 1.09 14.57 -14.50
N ILE A 43 1.15 13.94 -15.68
CA ILE A 43 0.75 12.52 -15.84
C ILE A 43 1.59 11.54 -15.03
N TRP A 44 2.83 11.93 -14.70
CA TRP A 44 3.70 11.16 -13.81
C TRP A 44 3.18 11.10 -12.37
N HIS A 45 2.37 12.07 -11.94
CA HIS A 45 1.74 12.06 -10.62
C HIS A 45 0.81 10.85 -10.42
N PRO A 46 -0.30 10.70 -11.18
CA PRO A 46 -1.18 9.54 -11.03
C PRO A 46 -0.49 8.23 -11.40
N ALA A 47 0.42 8.20 -12.38
CA ALA A 47 1.16 6.99 -12.73
C ALA A 47 2.06 6.50 -11.58
N CYS A 48 2.91 7.37 -11.03
CA CYS A 48 3.81 7.00 -9.93
C CYS A 48 3.05 6.65 -8.65
N PHE A 49 1.99 7.40 -8.30
CA PHE A 49 1.17 7.04 -7.14
C PHE A 49 0.52 5.67 -7.33
N THR A 50 -0.04 5.38 -8.50
CA THR A 50 -0.67 4.08 -8.79
C THR A 50 0.31 2.92 -8.67
N VAL A 51 1.47 3.01 -9.34
CA VAL A 51 2.48 1.94 -9.29
C VAL A 51 3.04 1.82 -7.86
N GLY A 52 3.28 2.94 -7.18
CA GLY A 52 3.84 2.94 -5.85
C GLY A 52 2.88 2.36 -4.80
N CYS A 53 1.68 2.94 -4.65
CA CYS A 53 0.76 2.54 -3.58
C CYS A 53 -0.11 1.34 -3.96
N CYS A 54 -0.69 1.30 -5.16
CA CYS A 54 -1.66 0.28 -5.54
C CYS A 54 -1.02 -1.01 -6.05
N PHE A 55 0.22 -0.97 -6.51
CA PHE A 55 0.96 -2.17 -6.91
C PHE A 55 2.07 -2.54 -5.92
N LEU A 56 3.15 -1.76 -5.80
CA LEU A 56 4.31 -2.18 -4.99
C LEU A 56 3.97 -2.34 -3.50
N MET A 57 3.27 -1.37 -2.90
CA MET A 57 2.97 -1.42 -1.47
C MET A 57 1.87 -2.43 -1.11
N THR A 58 0.93 -2.74 -2.01
CA THR A 58 -0.07 -3.81 -1.79
C THR A 58 0.59 -5.18 -1.89
N GLU A 59 1.47 -5.41 -2.86
CA GLU A 59 2.29 -6.61 -2.97
C GLU A 59 3.21 -6.78 -1.74
N ALA A 60 3.74 -5.70 -1.19
CA ALA A 60 4.51 -5.74 0.06
C ALA A 60 3.69 -6.29 1.24
N VAL A 61 2.42 -5.87 1.35
CA VAL A 61 1.51 -6.31 2.43
C VAL A 61 1.05 -7.75 2.19
N LEU A 62 0.72 -8.15 0.96
CA LEU A 62 0.34 -9.52 0.63
C LEU A 62 1.52 -10.48 0.82
N GLY A 63 2.71 -10.07 0.39
CA GLY A 63 3.92 -10.88 0.40
C GLY A 63 4.40 -11.27 1.79
N VAL A 64 4.21 -10.42 2.81
CA VAL A 64 4.69 -10.71 4.17
C VAL A 64 3.94 -11.89 4.82
N SER A 65 2.69 -12.13 4.41
CA SER A 65 1.83 -13.19 4.92
C SER A 65 2.31 -14.61 4.56
N GLY A 66 3.00 -14.75 3.43
CA GLY A 66 3.44 -16.05 2.89
C GLY A 66 2.36 -16.89 2.22
N GLU A 67 1.17 -16.36 2.00
CA GLU A 67 0.05 -17.10 1.41
C GLU A 67 0.02 -17.04 -0.12
N ALA A 68 0.60 -15.99 -0.71
CA ALA A 68 0.72 -15.88 -2.15
C ALA A 68 1.70 -16.93 -2.69
N VAL A 69 1.34 -17.56 -3.81
CA VAL A 69 2.04 -18.71 -4.41
C VAL A 69 3.53 -18.39 -4.61
N LEU A 70 3.84 -17.19 -5.12
CA LEU A 70 5.21 -16.76 -5.43
C LEU A 70 6.13 -16.65 -4.22
N VAL A 71 5.58 -16.29 -3.05
CA VAL A 71 6.37 -16.09 -1.82
C VAL A 71 6.23 -17.24 -0.82
N LYS A 72 5.41 -18.25 -1.12
CA LYS A 72 5.17 -19.41 -0.25
C LYS A 72 6.45 -20.20 0.02
N LEU A 73 7.35 -20.24 -0.97
CA LEU A 73 8.67 -20.88 -0.85
C LEU A 73 9.72 -20.01 -0.16
N MET A 74 9.45 -18.72 0.06
CA MET A 74 10.39 -17.82 0.71
C MET A 74 10.37 -18.02 2.23
N SER A 75 11.55 -18.03 2.82
CA SER A 75 11.70 -18.02 4.28
C SER A 75 11.12 -16.73 4.87
N ARG A 76 10.71 -16.77 6.15
CA ARG A 76 10.17 -15.60 6.85
C ARG A 76 11.11 -14.37 6.80
N PRO A 77 12.43 -14.49 6.99
CA PRO A 77 13.36 -13.37 6.78
C PRO A 77 13.34 -12.85 5.34
N GLY A 78 13.25 -13.73 4.33
CA GLY A 78 13.15 -13.35 2.92
C GLY A 78 11.88 -12.54 2.64
N ARG A 79 10.73 -12.95 3.18
CA ARG A 79 9.46 -12.21 3.03
C ARG A 79 9.49 -10.84 3.71
N ILE A 80 10.14 -10.74 4.88
CA ILE A 80 10.36 -9.45 5.56
C ILE A 80 11.26 -8.55 4.72
N ARG A 81 12.32 -9.09 4.10
CA ARG A 81 13.17 -8.33 3.18
C ARG A 81 12.40 -7.80 1.98
N LEU A 82 11.63 -8.66 1.32
CA LEU A 82 10.78 -8.26 0.21
C LEU A 82 9.79 -7.16 0.62
N HIS A 83 9.14 -7.32 1.78
CA HIS A 83 8.20 -6.35 2.31
C HIS A 83 8.80 -4.94 2.44
N TRP A 84 9.95 -4.78 3.09
CA TRP A 84 10.53 -3.45 3.25
C TRP A 84 11.14 -2.92 1.94
N VAL A 85 11.71 -3.76 1.07
CA VAL A 85 12.21 -3.33 -0.25
C VAL A 85 11.08 -2.75 -1.10
N LEU A 86 9.95 -3.46 -1.20
CA LEU A 86 8.79 -2.99 -1.95
C LEU A 86 8.20 -1.70 -1.37
N HIS A 87 8.17 -1.55 -0.04
CA HIS A 87 7.76 -0.29 0.59
C HIS A 87 8.70 0.88 0.30
N ILE A 88 10.01 0.67 0.28
CA ILE A 88 10.99 1.71 -0.07
C ILE A 88 10.86 2.12 -1.54
N LEU A 89 10.72 1.14 -2.46
CA LEU A 89 10.50 1.43 -3.88
C LEU A 89 9.17 2.17 -4.10
N GLY A 90 8.10 1.74 -3.43
CA GLY A 90 6.81 2.42 -3.44
C GLY A 90 6.93 3.85 -2.95
N LEU A 91 7.54 4.07 -1.77
CA LEU A 91 7.81 5.40 -1.22
C LEU A 91 8.61 6.30 -2.19
N GLY A 92 9.59 5.74 -2.90
CA GLY A 92 10.34 6.45 -3.93
C GLY A 92 9.42 6.96 -5.05
N LEU A 93 8.51 6.11 -5.55
CA LEU A 93 7.52 6.52 -6.55
C LEU A 93 6.54 7.56 -6.02
N LEU A 94 6.06 7.42 -4.77
CA LEU A 94 5.21 8.42 -4.14
C LEU A 94 5.91 9.78 -4.07
N ALA A 95 7.21 9.80 -3.71
CA ALA A 95 8.01 11.01 -3.66
C ALA A 95 8.18 11.64 -5.04
N VAL A 96 8.50 10.83 -6.07
CA VAL A 96 8.58 11.30 -7.47
C VAL A 96 7.25 11.89 -7.93
N GLY A 97 6.14 11.17 -7.74
CA GLY A 97 4.81 11.62 -8.12
C GLY A 97 4.36 12.87 -7.38
N LEU A 98 4.79 13.07 -6.11
CA LEU A 98 4.51 14.29 -5.38
C LEU A 98 5.37 15.45 -5.91
N GLY A 99 6.64 15.18 -6.22
CA GLY A 99 7.54 16.15 -6.82
C GLY A 99 7.03 16.67 -8.17
N THR A 100 6.52 15.78 -9.03
CA THR A 100 5.99 16.16 -10.35
C THR A 100 4.76 17.06 -10.25
N VAL A 101 3.80 16.77 -9.36
CA VAL A 101 2.61 17.64 -9.19
C VAL A 101 2.96 18.98 -8.54
N VAL A 102 3.94 19.02 -7.63
CA VAL A 102 4.44 20.27 -7.02
C VAL A 102 5.12 21.13 -8.09
N ALA A 103 6.07 20.56 -8.83
CA ALA A 103 6.76 21.26 -9.91
C ALA A 103 5.78 21.74 -11.01
N ASN A 104 4.79 20.91 -11.37
CA ASN A 104 3.74 21.30 -12.31
C ASN A 104 2.94 22.51 -11.79
N LYS A 105 2.58 22.55 -10.51
CA LYS A 105 1.86 23.69 -9.92
C LYS A 105 2.71 24.96 -9.88
N MET A 106 4.00 24.84 -9.58
CA MET A 106 4.93 25.97 -9.61
C MET A 106 5.03 26.58 -11.01
N ASN A 107 5.14 25.75 -12.05
CA ASN A 107 5.20 26.19 -13.45
C ASN A 107 3.92 26.93 -13.90
N HIS A 108 2.78 26.69 -13.25
CA HIS A 108 1.48 27.28 -13.60
C HIS A 108 0.97 28.27 -12.54
N GLY A 109 1.82 28.73 -11.61
CA GLY A 109 1.45 29.71 -10.57
C GLY A 109 0.28 29.29 -9.68
N SER A 110 0.02 27.99 -9.54
CA SER A 110 -1.17 27.45 -8.90
C SER A 110 -0.97 27.22 -7.40
N HIS A 111 -1.99 27.46 -6.58
CA HIS A 111 -1.92 27.17 -5.15
C HIS A 111 -1.74 25.66 -4.85
N HIS A 112 -0.94 25.37 -3.82
CA HIS A 112 -0.67 24.02 -3.33
C HIS A 112 -1.65 23.60 -2.22
N PHE A 113 -1.95 22.30 -2.13
CA PHE A 113 -2.65 21.65 -1.00
C PHE A 113 -4.04 22.21 -0.61
N LYS A 114 -4.76 22.83 -1.56
CA LYS A 114 -6.09 23.40 -1.30
C LYS A 114 -7.24 22.39 -1.37
N SER A 115 -7.17 21.42 -2.28
CA SER A 115 -8.25 20.45 -2.50
C SER A 115 -8.23 19.33 -1.46
N ASP A 116 -9.39 18.71 -1.20
CA ASP A 116 -9.49 17.57 -0.27
C ASP A 116 -8.57 16.41 -0.70
N HIS A 117 -8.52 16.13 -2.00
CA HIS A 117 -7.57 15.18 -2.58
C HIS A 117 -6.12 15.53 -2.22
N ALA A 118 -5.71 16.81 -2.31
CA ALA A 118 -4.34 17.18 -2.00
C ALA A 118 -4.01 17.07 -0.50
N ARG A 119 -4.99 17.22 0.39
CA ARG A 119 -4.81 17.00 1.84
C ARG A 119 -4.69 15.52 2.18
N VAL A 120 -5.63 14.70 1.69
CA VAL A 120 -5.62 13.24 1.90
C VAL A 120 -4.41 12.60 1.22
N GLY A 121 -4.12 13.00 -0.02
CA GLY A 121 -2.99 12.54 -0.81
C GLY A 121 -1.62 12.95 -0.28
N LEU A 122 -1.53 13.95 0.60
CA LEU A 122 -0.30 14.29 1.32
C LEU A 122 -0.17 13.52 2.65
N ALA A 123 -1.29 13.32 3.36
CA ALA A 123 -1.30 12.59 4.63
C ALA A 123 -0.80 11.14 4.48
N GLY A 124 -1.19 10.45 3.40
CA GLY A 124 -0.77 9.08 3.10
C GLY A 124 0.76 8.92 2.98
N PRO A 125 1.45 9.65 2.09
CA PRO A 125 2.92 9.63 1.99
C PRO A 125 3.63 9.98 3.29
N ILE A 126 3.17 10.99 4.04
CA ILE A 126 3.77 11.35 5.34
C ILE A 126 3.67 10.17 6.32
N LEU A 127 2.49 9.57 6.44
CA LEU A 127 2.28 8.43 7.33
C LEU A 127 3.06 7.18 6.86
N SER A 128 3.25 7.03 5.55
CA SER A 128 4.07 5.96 4.94
C SER A 128 5.54 6.04 5.39
N VAL A 129 6.10 7.24 5.52
CA VAL A 129 7.44 7.44 6.08
C VAL A 129 7.46 7.03 7.55
N ILE A 130 6.47 7.48 8.34
CA ILE A 130 6.37 7.18 9.78
C ILE A 130 6.25 5.66 10.02
N VAL A 131 5.38 4.95 9.30
CA VAL A 131 5.19 3.51 9.47
C VAL A 131 6.43 2.72 9.02
N THR A 132 7.15 3.19 8.00
CA THR A 132 8.41 2.57 7.54
C THR A 132 9.49 2.69 8.61
N LEU A 133 9.67 3.86 9.21
CA LEU A 133 10.59 4.07 10.33
C LEU A 133 10.20 3.19 11.53
N ASN A 134 8.90 3.11 11.85
CA ASN A 134 8.39 2.22 12.89
C ASN A 134 8.64 0.72 12.57
N GLY A 135 8.60 0.34 11.30
CA GLY A 135 8.90 -1.02 10.83
C GLY A 135 10.35 -1.44 11.11
N VAL A 136 11.31 -0.51 10.99
CA VAL A 136 12.72 -0.75 11.36
C VAL A 136 12.84 -1.10 12.84
N LEU A 137 12.09 -0.41 13.71
CA LEU A 137 12.05 -0.69 15.16
C LEU A 137 11.47 -2.08 15.49
N CYS A 138 10.75 -2.71 14.56
CA CYS A 138 10.20 -4.05 14.73
C CYS A 138 11.19 -5.18 14.39
N LEU A 139 12.37 -4.88 13.84
CA LEU A 139 13.40 -5.85 13.45
C LEU A 139 14.22 -6.41 14.64
N ASN A 140 13.78 -6.16 15.88
CA ASN A 140 14.42 -6.60 17.12
C ASN A 140 15.83 -6.04 17.30
N THR A 141 15.97 -4.72 17.13
CA THR A 141 17.17 -4.01 17.55
C THR A 141 17.16 -3.90 19.08
N GLU A 142 18.04 -4.65 19.76
CA GLU A 142 18.30 -4.51 21.20
C GLU A 142 18.66 -3.06 21.58
N ALA A 143 19.11 -2.29 20.60
CA ALA A 143 19.55 -0.90 20.71
C ALA A 143 18.43 0.13 20.98
N CYS A 144 17.15 -0.20 20.81
CA CYS A 144 16.09 0.81 20.82
C CYS A 144 14.93 0.44 21.76
N PHE A 145 14.97 1.04 22.96
CA PHE A 145 13.87 1.24 23.91
C PHE A 145 13.52 0.07 24.85
N GLY A 146 14.00 0.14 26.10
CA GLY A 146 13.63 -0.77 27.20
C GLY A 146 12.22 -0.60 27.77
N LYS A 147 11.34 0.22 27.16
CA LYS A 147 10.00 0.54 27.72
C LYS A 147 8.82 -0.02 26.92
N VAL A 148 8.99 -0.42 25.66
CA VAL A 148 7.88 -0.89 24.80
C VAL A 148 8.16 -2.30 24.30
N SER A 149 7.25 -3.23 24.61
CA SER A 149 7.41 -4.62 24.20
C SER A 149 7.42 -4.78 22.67
N LEU A 150 8.09 -5.82 22.17
CA LEU A 150 8.09 -6.15 20.74
C LEU A 150 6.67 -6.41 20.20
N VAL A 151 5.78 -6.95 21.03
CA VAL A 151 4.37 -7.16 20.68
C VAL A 151 3.66 -5.83 20.47
N ALA A 152 3.82 -4.87 21.41
CA ALA A 152 3.24 -3.54 21.30
C ALA A 152 3.75 -2.79 20.05
N ARG A 153 5.07 -2.86 19.77
CA ARG A 153 5.64 -2.27 18.54
C ARG A 153 5.00 -2.83 17.27
N LYS A 154 4.81 -4.15 17.19
CA LYS A 154 4.16 -4.80 16.04
C LYS A 154 2.68 -4.45 15.90
N VAL A 155 1.97 -4.23 17.02
CA VAL A 155 0.58 -3.74 17.01
C VAL A 155 0.55 -2.31 16.45
N ILE A 156 1.40 -1.42 16.96
CA ILE A 156 1.52 -0.04 16.48
C ILE A 156 1.85 -0.02 14.98
N HIS A 157 2.84 -0.80 14.53
CA HIS A 157 3.21 -0.91 13.12
C HIS A 157 2.02 -1.32 12.25
N SER A 158 1.27 -2.34 12.68
CA SER A 158 0.12 -2.84 11.93
C SER A 158 -1.02 -1.83 11.88
N CYS A 159 -1.34 -1.16 13.00
CA CYS A 159 -2.34 -0.10 13.04
C CYS A 159 -1.96 1.07 12.11
N LEU A 160 -0.73 1.57 12.21
CA LEU A 160 -0.21 2.63 11.35
C LEU A 160 -0.24 2.21 9.88
N GLY A 161 0.11 0.96 9.57
CA GLY A 161 0.08 0.41 8.22
C GLY A 161 -1.33 0.36 7.62
N ILE A 162 -2.32 -0.09 8.41
CA ILE A 162 -3.73 -0.11 7.98
C ILE A 162 -4.24 1.31 7.70
N ILE A 163 -3.98 2.25 8.61
CA ILE A 163 -4.39 3.67 8.43
C ILE A 163 -3.69 4.27 7.20
N THR A 164 -2.40 4.00 7.02
CA THR A 164 -1.62 4.46 5.87
C THR A 164 -2.22 3.95 4.57
N MET A 165 -2.50 2.64 4.48
CA MET A 165 -3.08 2.04 3.29
C MET A 165 -4.46 2.63 2.97
N ALA A 166 -5.30 2.83 3.99
CA ALA A 166 -6.59 3.49 3.82
C ALA A 166 -6.45 4.93 3.27
N LEU A 167 -5.51 5.72 3.77
CA LEU A 167 -5.25 7.08 3.28
C LEU A 167 -4.71 7.09 1.84
N LEU A 168 -3.79 6.18 1.50
CA LEU A 168 -3.27 6.05 0.14
C LEU A 168 -4.36 5.67 -0.85
N LEU A 169 -5.23 4.70 -0.51
CA LEU A 169 -6.36 4.31 -1.35
C LEU A 169 -7.41 5.41 -1.44
N ALA A 170 -7.69 6.13 -0.36
CA ALA A 170 -8.57 7.30 -0.39
C ALA A 170 -8.01 8.41 -1.29
N GLY A 171 -6.69 8.65 -1.24
CA GLY A 171 -5.99 9.56 -2.14
C GLY A 171 -6.15 9.14 -3.61
N GLN A 172 -5.96 7.85 -3.90
CA GLN A 172 -6.14 7.28 -5.23
C GLN A 172 -7.58 7.44 -5.74
N ILE A 173 -8.57 7.05 -4.93
CA ILE A 173 -10.00 7.11 -5.26
C ILE A 173 -10.43 8.56 -5.50
N THR A 174 -10.08 9.49 -4.62
CA THR A 174 -10.40 10.91 -4.80
C THR A 174 -9.64 11.54 -5.98
N GLY A 175 -8.49 10.96 -6.35
CA GLY A 175 -7.65 11.40 -7.46
C GLY A 175 -8.27 11.08 -8.83
N VAL A 176 -8.90 9.91 -9.01
CA VAL A 176 -9.52 9.53 -10.30
C VAL A 176 -10.77 10.36 -10.64
N TYR A 177 -11.36 11.05 -9.66
CA TYR A 177 -12.44 12.02 -9.87
C TYR A 177 -11.93 13.44 -10.16
N LYS A 178 -10.61 13.64 -10.32
CA LYS A 178 -10.05 14.92 -10.80
C LYS A 178 -10.04 14.96 -12.32
N GLY A 179 -9.96 16.18 -12.87
CA GLY A 179 -10.12 16.44 -14.31
C GLY A 179 -9.01 15.93 -15.23
N TRP A 180 -8.18 14.99 -14.80
CA TRP A 180 -7.15 14.37 -15.64
C TRP A 180 -7.59 13.04 -16.27
N TRP A 181 -8.64 12.41 -15.73
CA TRP A 181 -9.07 11.06 -16.13
C TRP A 181 -9.66 11.05 -17.55
N PRO A 182 -9.01 10.37 -18.52
CA PRO A 182 -9.49 10.34 -19.91
C PRO A 182 -10.42 9.15 -20.20
N GLY A 183 -10.55 8.21 -19.27
CA GLY A 183 -11.36 7.00 -19.43
C GLY A 183 -12.86 7.24 -19.27
N THR A 184 -13.65 6.19 -19.49
CA THR A 184 -15.10 6.24 -19.30
C THR A 184 -15.49 6.29 -17.83
N GLU A 185 -16.74 6.69 -17.54
CA GLU A 185 -17.30 6.65 -16.19
C GLU A 185 -17.35 5.23 -15.65
N THR A 186 -17.79 4.26 -16.46
CA THR A 186 -17.79 2.85 -16.09
C THR A 186 -16.39 2.34 -15.72
N GLY A 187 -15.37 2.71 -16.49
CA GLY A 187 -13.98 2.32 -16.19
C GLY A 187 -13.48 2.90 -14.87
N ARG A 188 -13.85 4.15 -14.57
CA ARG A 188 -13.55 4.80 -13.29
C ARG A 188 -14.26 4.10 -12.13
N ASP A 189 -15.56 3.84 -12.26
CA ASP A 189 -16.37 3.26 -11.19
C ASP A 189 -15.95 1.82 -10.88
N LEU A 190 -15.60 1.02 -11.89
CA LEU A 190 -15.02 -0.31 -11.71
C LEU A 190 -13.65 -0.24 -11.02
N THR A 191 -12.81 0.74 -11.37
CA THR A 191 -11.52 0.98 -10.72
C THR A 191 -11.69 1.30 -9.23
N VAL A 192 -12.63 2.20 -8.91
CA VAL A 192 -12.94 2.58 -7.53
C VAL A 192 -13.51 1.39 -6.74
N ALA A 193 -14.46 0.66 -7.31
CA ALA A 193 -15.04 -0.52 -6.69
C ALA A 193 -13.96 -1.59 -6.39
N ALA A 194 -13.04 -1.81 -7.34
CA ALA A 194 -11.94 -2.74 -7.16
C ALA A 194 -10.99 -2.32 -6.04
N TYR A 195 -10.62 -1.04 -5.93
CA TYR A 195 -9.78 -0.55 -4.82
C TYR A 195 -10.47 -0.58 -3.46
N ILE A 196 -11.78 -0.33 -3.39
CA ILE A 196 -12.54 -0.46 -2.15
C ILE A 196 -12.58 -1.92 -1.70
N ALA A 197 -13.01 -2.82 -2.59
CA ALA A 197 -13.08 -4.25 -2.30
C ALA A 197 -11.69 -4.82 -1.96
N GLY A 198 -10.69 -4.54 -2.79
CA GLY A 198 -9.30 -4.95 -2.59
C GLY A 198 -8.74 -4.41 -1.27
N GLY A 199 -9.00 -3.14 -0.93
CA GLY A 199 -8.55 -2.53 0.32
C GLY A 199 -9.13 -3.20 1.56
N VAL A 200 -10.43 -3.52 1.55
CA VAL A 200 -11.08 -4.27 2.64
C VAL A 200 -10.44 -5.65 2.81
N LEU A 201 -10.27 -6.39 1.71
CA LEU A 201 -9.70 -7.75 1.76
C LEU A 201 -8.22 -7.73 2.18
N LEU A 202 -7.43 -6.77 1.68
CA LEU A 202 -6.02 -6.60 2.00
C LEU A 202 -5.81 -6.34 3.51
N CYS A 203 -6.66 -5.50 4.10
CA CYS A 203 -6.56 -5.11 5.51
C CYS A 203 -7.19 -6.11 6.48
N ALA A 204 -8.03 -7.05 6.01
CA ALA A 204 -8.75 -7.99 6.88
C ALA A 204 -7.83 -8.82 7.79
N LYS A 205 -6.77 -9.41 7.22
CA LYS A 205 -5.84 -10.25 7.98
C LYS A 205 -4.91 -9.44 8.91
N PRO A 206 -4.28 -8.33 8.47
CA PRO A 206 -3.57 -7.42 9.38
C PRO A 206 -4.45 -6.96 10.54
N LEU A 207 -5.71 -6.61 10.29
CA LEU A 207 -6.65 -6.19 11.33
C LEU A 207 -6.93 -7.33 12.32
N TYR A 208 -7.33 -8.51 11.82
CA TYR A 208 -7.60 -9.68 12.65
C TYR A 208 -6.41 -10.05 13.55
N THR A 209 -5.21 -10.14 12.96
CA THR A 209 -3.99 -10.47 13.72
C THR A 209 -3.60 -9.39 14.73
N THR A 210 -3.91 -8.14 14.46
CA THR A 210 -3.70 -7.02 15.40
C THR A 210 -4.63 -7.13 16.59
N LEU A 211 -5.93 -7.37 16.36
CA LEU A 211 -6.93 -7.53 17.41
C LEU A 211 -6.61 -8.71 18.33
N LEU A 212 -6.16 -9.84 17.78
CA LEU A 212 -5.71 -10.98 18.57
C LEU A 212 -4.51 -10.63 19.47
N ARG A 213 -3.52 -9.92 18.95
CA ARG A 213 -2.33 -9.50 19.73
C ARG A 213 -2.69 -8.51 20.84
N MET A 214 -3.62 -7.59 20.57
CA MET A 214 -4.13 -6.67 21.59
C MET A 214 -4.82 -7.43 22.72
N ARG A 215 -5.68 -8.41 22.39
CA ARG A 215 -6.34 -9.25 23.39
C ARG A 215 -5.33 -10.00 24.26
N THR A 216 -4.32 -10.63 23.67
CA THR A 216 -3.31 -11.35 24.44
C THR A 216 -2.48 -10.46 25.35
N ALA A 217 -2.27 -9.18 24.98
CA ALA A 217 -1.49 -8.24 25.78
C ALA A 217 -2.29 -7.58 26.93
N ILE A 218 -3.62 -7.59 26.85
CA ILE A 218 -4.52 -7.09 27.91
C ILE A 218 -4.79 -8.19 28.96
N CYS A 219 -4.79 -9.46 28.53
CA CYS A 219 -5.04 -10.61 29.42
C CYS A 219 -3.78 -11.16 30.12
N SER A 220 -2.61 -10.56 29.90
CA SER A 220 -1.32 -10.91 30.50
C SER A 220 -0.90 -9.90 31.57
#